data_AF-A0A9P5WW39-F1
#
_entry.id   AF-A0A9P5WW39-F1
#
_cell.length_a   1.000
_cell.length_b   1.000
_cell.length_c   1.000
_cell.angle_alpha   90.00
_cell.angle_beta   90.00
_cell.angle_gamma   90.00
#
_symmetry.space_group_name_H-M   'P 1'
#
loop_
_entity.id
_entity.type
_entity.pdbx_description
1 polymer ?
#
loop_
_entity_poly.entity_id
_entity_poly.type
_entity_poly.pdbx_seq_one_letter_code
_entity_poly.pdbx_strand_id
1 'polypeptide(L)'
;MDLYDTSESISNFIVNNYKQALSIISGTPVLKKRMEEEEIEGTHVFDTWLEEEHEYLGSLSKEPPEETLEMEYYQRLQEYYKAESEWEKVGGVYVTYRGDDPTSAHGTSAATHCCHAKERRDQALGLVFESEIWLGVEKRWAPDMDEWKRVEGLVKHHWYQCCLDDLEGLIVACMFELSKMNMSQTGYKLQCHIANALCQHSQAIWSTLDQYNSTTAEVLPDHRNLSWDEVVEYAFLADFDLLRDARQDIRKRPWSNQACRKLMHQHFKIVWAYEEIKWLDIEIK
;
A
#
# COMPACT_ATOMS: atom_id res chain seq x y z
N MET A 1 -20.48 -31.61 -27.43
CA MET A 1 -19.32 -30.71 -27.28
C MET A 1 -18.23 -31.43 -28.01
N ASP A 2 -18.06 -31.04 -29.26
CA ASP A 2 -17.58 -31.98 -30.24
C ASP A 2 -16.07 -31.84 -30.41
N LEU A 3 -15.44 -32.97 -30.75
CA LEU A 3 -13.99 -33.05 -30.92
C LEU A 3 -13.53 -32.14 -32.09
N TYR A 4 -14.46 -31.81 -32.98
CA TYR A 4 -14.29 -30.82 -34.04
C TYR A 4 -14.20 -29.38 -33.49
N ASP A 5 -15.17 -28.93 -32.67
CA ASP A 5 -15.17 -27.59 -32.04
C ASP A 5 -13.87 -27.32 -31.26
N THR A 6 -13.38 -28.34 -30.54
CA THR A 6 -12.14 -28.24 -29.78
C THR A 6 -10.90 -28.16 -30.68
N SER A 7 -10.87 -28.85 -31.82
CA SER A 7 -9.79 -28.71 -32.81
C SER A 7 -9.79 -27.35 -33.54
N GLU A 8 -10.97 -26.83 -33.89
CA GLU A 8 -11.12 -25.54 -34.58
C GLU A 8 -10.80 -24.36 -33.64
N SER A 9 -11.19 -24.44 -32.37
CA SER A 9 -10.85 -23.41 -31.38
C SER A 9 -9.34 -23.37 -31.05
N ILE A 10 -8.67 -24.51 -30.91
CA ILE A 10 -7.21 -24.57 -30.72
C ILE A 10 -6.47 -24.00 -31.94
N SER A 11 -6.87 -24.41 -33.16
CA SER A 11 -6.28 -23.89 -34.40
C SER A 11 -6.42 -22.36 -34.52
N ASN A 12 -7.61 -21.82 -34.23
CA ASN A 12 -7.85 -20.38 -34.22
C ASN A 12 -7.06 -19.64 -33.12
N PHE A 13 -6.88 -20.24 -31.94
CA PHE A 13 -6.06 -19.68 -30.86
C PHE A 13 -4.60 -19.54 -31.30
N ILE A 14 -3.97 -20.63 -31.73
CA ILE A 14 -2.58 -20.66 -32.22
C ILE A 14 -2.36 -19.63 -33.33
N VAL A 15 -3.24 -19.62 -34.34
CA VAL A 15 -3.16 -18.70 -35.48
C VAL A 15 -3.34 -17.23 -35.08
N ASN A 16 -4.09 -16.93 -34.02
CA ASN A 16 -4.25 -15.56 -33.52
C ASN A 16 -3.08 -15.11 -32.65
N ASN A 17 -2.53 -15.98 -31.79
CA ASN A 17 -1.31 -15.70 -31.05
C ASN A 17 -0.13 -15.44 -32.01
N TYR A 18 0.02 -16.23 -33.08
CA TYR A 18 1.07 -16.05 -34.07
C TYR A 18 0.97 -14.68 -34.79
N LYS A 19 -0.25 -14.25 -35.16
CA LYS A 19 -0.49 -12.89 -35.71
C LYS A 19 -0.15 -11.80 -34.70
N GLN A 20 -0.51 -11.99 -33.42
CA GLN A 20 -0.24 -11.04 -32.35
C GLN A 20 1.27 -10.90 -32.10
N ALA A 21 2.01 -12.01 -32.02
CA ALA A 21 3.46 -12.01 -31.85
C ALA A 21 4.17 -11.32 -33.03
N LEU A 22 3.81 -11.65 -34.28
CA LEU A 22 4.35 -10.98 -35.47
C LEU A 22 4.03 -9.48 -35.50
N SER A 23 2.82 -9.09 -35.06
CA SER A 23 2.43 -7.67 -34.92
C SER A 23 3.32 -6.94 -33.90
N ILE A 24 3.54 -7.53 -32.73
CA ILE A 24 4.42 -6.97 -31.68
C ILE A 24 5.86 -6.83 -32.19
N ILE A 25 6.41 -7.87 -32.83
CA ILE A 25 7.76 -7.86 -33.43
C ILE A 25 7.89 -6.76 -34.49
N SER A 26 6.85 -6.48 -35.28
CA SER A 26 6.86 -5.39 -36.27
C SER A 26 7.05 -3.99 -35.65
N GLY A 27 6.82 -3.84 -34.33
CA GLY A 27 7.09 -2.62 -33.57
C GLY A 27 8.58 -2.35 -33.25
N THR A 28 9.48 -3.32 -33.45
CA THR A 28 10.93 -3.20 -33.16
C THR A 28 11.61 -1.91 -33.67
N PRO A 29 11.41 -1.44 -34.93
CA PRO A 29 12.01 -0.17 -35.38
C PRO A 29 11.45 1.07 -34.66
N VAL A 30 10.21 1.03 -34.17
CA VAL A 30 9.61 2.13 -33.39
C VAL A 30 10.23 2.19 -32.00
N LEU A 31 10.48 1.04 -31.37
CA LEU A 31 11.22 0.96 -30.10
C LEU A 31 12.63 1.54 -30.26
N LYS A 32 13.38 1.12 -31.28
CA LYS A 32 14.75 1.63 -31.52
C LYS A 32 14.80 3.15 -31.71
N LYS A 33 13.91 3.71 -32.55
CA LYS A 33 13.83 5.16 -32.74
C LYS A 33 13.55 5.91 -31.43
N ARG A 34 12.73 5.35 -30.53
CA ARG A 34 12.47 5.96 -29.22
C ARG A 34 13.61 5.80 -28.22
N MET A 35 14.37 4.71 -28.29
CA MET A 35 15.62 4.58 -27.53
C MET A 35 16.64 5.64 -27.94
N GLU A 36 16.73 5.95 -29.24
CA GLU A 36 17.53 7.06 -29.77
C GLU A 36 17.01 8.43 -29.31
N GLU A 37 15.69 8.60 -29.13
CA GLU A 37 15.06 9.83 -28.64
C GLU A 37 15.23 10.06 -27.12
N GLU A 38 15.39 8.99 -26.33
CA GLU A 38 15.60 9.02 -24.87
C GLU A 38 17.07 8.72 -24.46
N GLU A 39 18.02 8.83 -25.41
CA GLU A 39 19.47 8.61 -25.24
C GLU A 39 19.91 7.24 -24.63
N ILE A 40 19.12 6.18 -24.85
CA ILE A 40 19.38 4.83 -24.29
C ILE A 40 20.37 4.04 -25.18
N GLU A 41 21.59 3.78 -24.67
CA GLU A 41 22.69 3.13 -25.43
C GLU A 41 22.36 1.74 -26.02
N GLY A 42 21.48 0.95 -25.38
CA GLY A 42 21.13 -0.37 -25.89
C GLY A 42 20.17 -1.15 -24.99
N THR A 43 19.72 -2.32 -25.46
CA THR A 43 18.67 -3.10 -24.77
C THR A 43 19.13 -3.71 -23.44
N HIS A 44 20.43 -3.97 -23.27
CA HIS A 44 21.02 -4.47 -22.03
C HIS A 44 20.77 -3.56 -20.81
N VAL A 45 20.48 -2.28 -21.07
CA VAL A 45 20.10 -1.31 -20.04
C VAL A 45 18.76 -1.69 -19.41
N PHE A 46 17.82 -2.26 -20.18
CA PHE A 46 16.53 -2.73 -19.68
C PHE A 46 16.67 -3.97 -18.78
N ASP A 47 17.60 -4.87 -19.08
CA ASP A 47 17.90 -6.02 -18.22
C ASP A 47 18.45 -5.55 -16.85
N THR A 48 19.38 -4.58 -16.88
CA THR A 48 19.94 -3.96 -15.66
C THR A 48 18.86 -3.23 -14.85
N TRP A 49 17.93 -2.53 -15.52
CA TRP A 49 16.81 -1.86 -14.87
C TRP A 49 15.82 -2.83 -14.23
N LEU A 50 15.55 -3.97 -14.87
CA LEU A 50 14.71 -5.02 -14.30
C LEU A 50 15.34 -5.63 -13.04
N GLU A 51 16.67 -5.80 -13.01
CA GLU A 51 17.39 -6.24 -11.82
C GLU A 51 17.36 -5.19 -10.69
N GLU A 52 17.56 -3.89 -10.99
CA GLU A 52 17.41 -2.81 -9.99
C GLU A 52 15.97 -2.70 -9.44
N GLU A 53 14.96 -2.79 -10.30
CA GLU A 53 13.54 -2.75 -9.94
C GLU A 53 13.17 -3.95 -9.07
N HIS A 54 13.66 -5.15 -9.40
CA HIS A 54 13.47 -6.36 -8.60
C HIS A 54 14.16 -6.30 -7.23
N GLU A 55 15.40 -5.80 -7.14
CA GLU A 55 16.08 -5.60 -5.84
C GLU A 55 15.33 -4.57 -4.98
N TYR A 56 14.88 -3.46 -5.57
CA TYR A 56 14.07 -2.45 -4.90
C TYR A 56 12.76 -3.02 -4.35
N LEU A 57 11.96 -3.67 -5.18
CA LEU A 57 10.70 -4.32 -4.76
C LEU A 57 10.93 -5.43 -3.72
N GLY A 58 12.04 -6.18 -3.84
CA GLY A 58 12.46 -7.15 -2.83
C GLY A 58 12.79 -6.51 -1.47
N SER A 59 13.41 -5.33 -1.46
CA SER A 59 13.73 -4.57 -0.25
C SER A 59 12.50 -3.97 0.44
N LEU A 60 11.43 -3.68 -0.32
CA LEU A 60 10.17 -3.12 0.19
C LEU A 60 9.29 -4.15 0.89
N SER A 61 9.44 -5.45 0.58
CA SER A 61 8.56 -6.52 1.08
C SER A 61 8.56 -6.71 2.61
N LYS A 62 9.46 -6.06 3.36
CA LYS A 62 9.62 -6.25 4.82
C LYS A 62 10.06 -4.98 5.53
N GLU A 63 9.23 -4.50 6.45
CA GLU A 63 9.66 -3.54 7.46
C GLU A 63 10.69 -4.19 8.42
N PRO A 64 11.72 -3.48 8.89
CA PRO A 64 12.66 -4.00 9.88
C PRO A 64 11.94 -4.27 11.22
N PRO A 65 12.12 -5.47 11.83
CA PRO A 65 11.37 -5.85 13.03
C PRO A 65 11.69 -4.97 14.25
N GLU A 66 12.84 -4.30 14.25
CA GLU A 66 13.23 -3.34 15.28
C GLU A 66 12.35 -2.09 15.26
N GLU A 67 12.04 -1.56 14.06
CA GLU A 67 11.16 -0.39 13.89
C GLU A 67 9.73 -0.73 14.30
N THR A 68 9.20 -1.87 13.86
CA THR A 68 7.86 -2.34 14.24
C THR A 68 7.71 -2.52 15.76
N LEU A 69 8.71 -3.07 16.45
CA LEU A 69 8.69 -3.25 17.91
C LEU A 69 8.76 -1.93 18.69
N GLU A 70 9.58 -0.97 18.24
CA GLU A 70 9.61 0.38 18.83
C GLU A 70 8.26 1.10 18.65
N MET A 71 7.63 0.95 17.48
CA MET A 71 6.31 1.53 17.20
C MET A 71 5.19 0.89 18.03
N GLU A 72 5.19 -0.44 18.21
CA GLU A 72 4.27 -1.13 19.13
C GLU A 72 4.42 -0.60 20.57
N TYR A 73 5.66 -0.42 21.04
CA TYR A 73 5.93 0.13 22.38
C TYR A 73 5.43 1.56 22.51
N TYR A 74 5.67 2.41 21.52
CA TYR A 74 5.16 3.79 21.47
C TYR A 74 3.62 3.85 21.52
N GLN A 75 2.92 2.99 20.76
CA GLN A 75 1.46 2.91 20.82
C GLN A 75 0.97 2.48 22.21
N ARG A 76 1.58 1.44 22.80
CA ARG A 76 1.28 0.99 24.18
C ARG A 76 1.52 2.09 25.22
N LEU A 77 2.55 2.91 25.06
CA LEU A 77 2.80 4.08 25.90
C LEU A 77 1.74 5.18 25.73
N GLN A 78 1.29 5.46 24.50
CA GLN A 78 0.19 6.41 24.27
C GLN A 78 -1.11 5.95 24.95
N GLU A 79 -1.43 4.65 24.85
CA GLU A 79 -2.57 4.07 25.57
C GLU A 79 -2.42 4.15 27.08
N TYR A 80 -1.22 3.87 27.62
CA TYR A 80 -0.92 4.01 29.04
C TYR A 80 -1.14 5.45 29.53
N TYR A 81 -0.52 6.45 28.89
CA TYR A 81 -0.64 7.85 29.30
C TYR A 81 -2.06 8.38 29.17
N LYS A 82 -2.82 7.92 28.17
CA LYS A 82 -4.25 8.21 28.04
C LYS A 82 -5.05 7.60 29.20
N ALA A 83 -4.84 6.32 29.51
CA ALA A 83 -5.52 5.61 30.60
C ALA A 83 -5.15 6.17 31.99
N GLU A 84 -3.91 6.61 32.17
CA GLU A 84 -3.44 7.31 33.38
C GLU A 84 -4.19 8.65 33.55
N SER A 85 -4.26 9.46 32.49
CA SER A 85 -4.99 10.73 32.52
C SER A 85 -6.51 10.56 32.64
N GLU A 86 -7.09 9.49 32.09
CA GLU A 86 -8.50 9.10 32.34
C GLU A 86 -8.71 8.73 33.82
N TRP A 87 -7.82 7.91 34.39
CA TRP A 87 -7.89 7.48 35.79
C TRP A 87 -7.72 8.66 36.77
N GLU A 88 -6.80 9.60 36.53
CA GLU A 88 -6.65 10.80 37.36
C GLU A 88 -7.92 11.66 37.39
N LYS A 89 -8.53 11.90 36.23
CA LYS A 89 -9.78 12.67 36.09
C LYS A 89 -10.93 11.99 36.85
N VAL A 90 -11.10 10.68 36.66
CA VAL A 90 -12.12 9.88 37.35
C VAL A 90 -11.85 9.81 38.86
N GLY A 91 -10.58 9.71 39.27
CA GLY A 91 -10.14 9.71 40.67
C GLY A 91 -10.48 11.02 41.38
N GLY A 92 -10.19 12.18 40.77
CA GLY A 92 -10.55 13.49 41.31
C GLY A 92 -12.07 13.68 41.47
N VAL A 93 -12.84 13.25 40.47
CA VAL A 93 -14.31 13.24 40.52
C VAL A 93 -14.83 12.32 41.63
N TYR A 94 -14.30 11.10 41.77
CA TYR A 94 -14.68 10.15 42.81
C TYR A 94 -14.34 10.66 44.23
N VAL A 95 -13.15 11.25 44.41
CA VAL A 95 -12.74 11.87 45.69
C VAL A 95 -13.67 13.02 46.06
N THR A 96 -14.12 13.82 45.09
CA THR A 96 -15.09 14.90 45.32
C THR A 96 -16.44 14.35 45.80
N TYR A 97 -17.05 13.40 45.06
CA TYR A 97 -18.33 12.81 45.45
C TYR A 97 -18.30 12.06 46.78
N ARG A 98 -17.15 11.49 47.16
CA ARG A 98 -16.97 10.80 48.45
C ARG A 98 -17.03 11.75 49.66
N GLY A 99 -16.94 13.06 49.45
CA GLY A 99 -17.10 14.07 50.49
C GLY A 99 -18.55 14.37 50.89
N ASP A 100 -19.51 14.23 49.96
CA ASP A 100 -20.88 14.74 50.15
C ASP A 100 -21.87 13.70 50.70
N ASP A 101 -21.93 12.48 50.14
CA ASP A 101 -22.74 11.37 50.71
C ASP A 101 -22.22 9.98 50.25
N PRO A 102 -21.74 9.11 51.17
CA PRO A 102 -21.27 7.76 50.83
C PRO A 102 -22.40 6.76 50.47
N THR A 103 -23.67 7.15 50.62
CA THR A 103 -24.85 6.27 50.51
C THR A 103 -25.59 6.40 49.18
N SER A 104 -25.22 7.37 48.33
CA SER A 104 -25.88 7.61 47.04
C SER A 104 -25.54 6.53 46.00
N ALA A 105 -26.55 6.09 45.23
CA ALA A 105 -26.36 5.16 44.11
C ALA A 105 -25.38 5.69 43.03
N HIS A 106 -25.22 7.01 42.93
CA HIS A 106 -24.21 7.64 42.07
C HIS A 106 -22.78 7.36 42.54
N GLY A 107 -22.56 7.26 43.86
CA GLY A 107 -21.28 6.90 44.45
C GLY A 107 -20.85 5.47 44.10
N THR A 108 -21.80 4.52 44.06
CA THR A 108 -21.54 3.15 43.59
C THR A 108 -21.14 3.12 42.12
N SER A 109 -21.84 3.87 41.27
CA SER A 109 -21.51 3.97 39.83
C SER A 109 -20.13 4.60 39.60
N ALA A 110 -19.84 5.70 40.30
CA ALA A 110 -18.54 6.38 40.24
C ALA A 110 -17.39 5.50 40.77
N ALA A 111 -17.64 4.68 41.82
CA ALA A 111 -16.67 3.70 42.31
C ALA A 111 -16.36 2.64 41.24
N THR A 112 -17.37 2.04 40.61
CA THR A 112 -17.19 1.06 39.53
C THR A 112 -16.44 1.66 38.33
N HIS A 113 -16.77 2.89 37.92
CA HIS A 113 -16.06 3.59 36.86
C HIS A 113 -14.58 3.86 37.22
N CYS A 114 -14.30 4.20 38.48
CA CYS A 114 -12.94 4.39 38.99
C CYS A 114 -12.14 3.08 39.00
N CYS A 115 -12.76 1.96 39.41
CA CYS A 115 -12.17 0.63 39.33
C CYS A 115 -11.81 0.26 37.88
N HIS A 116 -12.73 0.38 36.94
CA HIS A 116 -12.47 0.03 35.53
C HIS A 116 -11.44 0.95 34.86
N ALA A 117 -11.40 2.24 35.20
CA ALA A 117 -10.34 3.14 34.74
C ALA A 117 -8.97 2.72 35.29
N LYS A 118 -8.88 2.30 36.56
CA LYS A 118 -7.64 1.77 37.15
C LYS A 118 -7.24 0.44 36.52
N GLU A 119 -8.18 -0.48 36.31
CA GLU A 119 -7.94 -1.78 35.68
C GLU A 119 -7.38 -1.60 34.26
N ARG A 120 -7.95 -0.69 33.46
CA ARG A 120 -7.42 -0.33 32.13
C ARG A 120 -6.00 0.21 32.20
N ARG A 121 -5.72 1.14 33.12
CA ARG A 121 -4.38 1.70 33.32
C ARG A 121 -3.36 0.62 33.72
N ASP A 122 -3.73 -0.25 34.64
CA ASP A 122 -2.86 -1.32 35.15
C ASP A 122 -2.64 -2.43 34.09
N GLN A 123 -3.60 -2.67 33.20
CA GLN A 123 -3.44 -3.54 32.00
C GLN A 123 -2.49 -2.93 30.97
N ALA A 124 -2.70 -1.66 30.59
CA ALA A 124 -1.81 -0.95 29.67
C ALA A 124 -0.38 -0.86 30.22
N LEU A 125 -0.23 -0.65 31.52
CA LEU A 125 1.05 -0.67 32.24
C LEU A 125 1.75 -2.03 32.12
N GLY A 126 1.01 -3.14 32.16
CA GLY A 126 1.54 -4.49 31.95
C GLY A 126 2.12 -4.67 30.55
N LEU A 127 1.37 -4.29 29.51
CA LEU A 127 1.81 -4.36 28.11
C LEU A 127 3.04 -3.46 27.85
N VAL A 128 3.08 -2.29 28.47
CA VAL A 128 4.23 -1.38 28.45
C VAL A 128 5.46 -2.01 29.12
N PHE A 129 5.32 -2.66 30.28
CA PHE A 129 6.42 -3.38 30.93
C PHE A 129 6.92 -4.58 30.12
N GLU A 130 6.02 -5.31 29.45
CA GLU A 130 6.41 -6.40 28.54
C GLU A 130 7.26 -5.86 27.38
N SER A 131 6.82 -4.79 26.71
CA SER A 131 7.61 -4.11 25.67
C SER A 131 8.96 -3.57 26.19
N GLU A 132 9.01 -3.03 27.41
CA GLU A 132 10.26 -2.55 28.03
C GLU A 132 11.28 -3.68 28.23
N ILE A 133 10.82 -4.89 28.54
CA ILE A 133 11.68 -6.09 28.63
C ILE A 133 12.12 -6.56 27.25
N TRP A 134 11.24 -6.58 26.25
CA TRP A 134 11.58 -7.01 24.87
C TRP A 134 12.57 -6.07 24.17
N LEU A 135 12.45 -4.75 24.37
CA LEU A 135 13.34 -3.73 23.79
C LEU A 135 14.57 -3.42 24.66
N GLY A 136 14.66 -3.92 25.89
CA GLY A 136 15.76 -3.63 26.82
C GLY A 136 15.80 -2.17 27.32
N VAL A 137 14.63 -1.52 27.42
CA VAL A 137 14.52 -0.10 27.77
C VAL A 137 14.69 0.11 29.28
N GLU A 138 15.84 0.64 29.69
CA GLU A 138 16.14 0.92 31.11
C GLU A 138 15.26 2.03 31.74
N LYS A 139 14.75 2.96 30.91
CA LYS A 139 13.96 4.10 31.34
C LYS A 139 12.81 4.36 30.36
N ARG A 140 11.57 4.24 30.86
CA ARG A 140 10.34 4.53 30.11
C ARG A 140 10.43 5.85 29.35
N TRP A 141 10.11 5.83 28.05
CA TRP A 141 10.04 7.04 27.23
C TRP A 141 8.86 7.92 27.67
N ALA A 142 9.09 9.22 27.69
CA ALA A 142 8.08 10.24 27.95
C ALA A 142 8.16 11.33 26.86
N PRO A 143 7.10 12.16 26.67
CA PRO A 143 7.00 13.08 25.54
C PRO A 143 8.10 14.16 25.43
N ASP A 144 8.88 14.37 26.48
CA ASP A 144 10.03 15.28 26.49
C ASP A 144 11.33 14.64 25.95
N MET A 145 11.42 13.30 25.93
CA MET A 145 12.61 12.55 25.52
C MET A 145 12.77 12.48 23.99
N ASP A 146 13.97 12.22 23.48
CA ASP A 146 14.24 12.26 22.04
C ASP A 146 13.91 10.94 21.35
N GLU A 147 13.94 9.83 22.08
CA GLU A 147 13.46 8.52 21.68
C GLU A 147 11.95 8.56 21.36
N TRP A 148 11.17 9.26 22.19
CA TRP A 148 9.74 9.49 21.94
C TRP A 148 9.52 10.23 20.61
N LYS A 149 10.18 11.36 20.41
CA LYS A 149 10.02 12.19 19.20
C LYS A 149 10.47 11.47 17.93
N ARG A 150 11.54 10.66 18.04
CA ARG A 150 12.02 9.80 16.95
C ARG A 150 10.96 8.79 16.52
N VAL A 151 10.39 8.05 17.48
CA VAL A 151 9.39 7.00 17.16
C VAL A 151 8.02 7.60 16.84
N GLU A 152 7.67 8.76 17.37
CA GLU A 152 6.52 9.55 16.90
C GLU A 152 6.65 9.87 15.39
N GLY A 153 7.85 10.26 14.94
CA GLY A 153 8.17 10.45 13.52
C GLY A 153 8.06 9.16 12.70
N LEU A 154 8.56 8.04 13.22
CA LEU A 154 8.45 6.73 12.55
C LEU A 154 7.00 6.27 12.42
N VAL A 155 6.19 6.33 13.48
CA VAL A 155 4.76 5.98 13.44
C VAL A 155 4.00 6.84 12.43
N LYS A 156 4.28 8.15 12.40
CA LYS A 156 3.71 9.08 11.42
C LYS A 156 4.09 8.72 9.98
N HIS A 157 5.35 8.39 9.73
CA HIS A 157 5.84 7.97 8.43
C HIS A 157 5.27 6.61 7.98
N HIS A 158 5.16 5.64 8.89
CA HIS A 158 4.52 4.36 8.63
C HIS A 158 3.04 4.53 8.29
N TRP A 159 2.30 5.37 9.03
CA TRP A 159 0.88 5.61 8.75
C TRP A 159 0.65 6.27 7.39
N TYR A 160 1.56 7.16 6.98
CA TYR A 160 1.64 7.71 5.62
C TYR A 160 1.87 6.61 4.57
N GLN A 161 2.78 5.67 4.83
CA GLN A 161 3.02 4.51 3.94
C GLN A 161 1.81 3.58 3.86
N CYS A 162 1.18 3.21 4.99
CA CYS A 162 -0.05 2.40 4.97
C CYS A 162 -1.18 3.05 4.17
N CYS A 163 -1.36 4.38 4.28
CA CYS A 163 -2.36 5.09 3.48
C CYS A 163 -2.03 5.09 1.98
N LEU A 164 -0.75 4.99 1.58
CA LEU A 164 -0.38 4.78 0.19
C LEU A 164 -0.61 3.34 -0.27
N ASP A 165 -0.29 2.35 0.56
CA ASP A 165 -0.49 0.94 0.23
C ASP A 165 -1.99 0.58 0.13
N ASP A 166 -2.84 1.14 1.00
CA ASP A 166 -4.31 1.05 0.90
C ASP A 166 -4.83 1.72 -0.39
N LEU A 167 -4.29 2.90 -0.74
CA LEU A 167 -4.66 3.63 -1.95
C LEU A 167 -4.27 2.84 -3.21
N GLU A 168 -3.06 2.27 -3.24
CA GLU A 168 -2.56 1.38 -4.30
C GLU A 168 -3.43 0.12 -4.42
N GLY A 169 -3.72 -0.56 -3.31
CA GLY A 169 -4.52 -1.78 -3.29
C GLY A 169 -5.94 -1.59 -3.83
N LEU A 170 -6.61 -0.50 -3.43
CA LEU A 170 -7.94 -0.13 -3.96
C LEU A 170 -7.90 0.19 -5.45
N ILE A 171 -6.84 0.83 -5.92
CA ILE A 171 -6.63 1.19 -7.33
C ILE A 171 -6.38 -0.05 -8.19
N VAL A 172 -5.47 -0.92 -7.76
CA VAL A 172 -5.16 -2.18 -8.45
C VAL A 172 -6.40 -3.08 -8.51
N ALA A 173 -7.19 -3.15 -7.43
CA ALA A 173 -8.48 -3.82 -7.42
C ALA A 173 -9.46 -3.22 -8.45
N CYS A 174 -9.60 -1.89 -8.49
CA CYS A 174 -10.43 -1.17 -9.46
C CYS A 174 -10.00 -1.45 -10.92
N MET A 175 -8.70 -1.50 -11.21
CA MET A 175 -8.18 -1.85 -12.54
C MET A 175 -8.51 -3.29 -12.94
N PHE A 176 -8.36 -4.25 -12.01
CA PHE A 176 -8.77 -5.64 -12.25
C PHE A 176 -10.29 -5.79 -12.43
N GLU A 177 -11.10 -4.97 -11.77
CA GLU A 177 -12.55 -4.93 -11.93
C GLU A 177 -12.99 -4.33 -13.26
N LEU A 178 -12.39 -3.22 -13.70
CA LEU A 178 -12.60 -2.66 -15.04
C LEU A 178 -12.17 -3.63 -16.14
N SER A 179 -11.06 -4.36 -15.94
CA SER A 179 -10.63 -5.41 -16.85
C SER A 179 -11.67 -6.54 -16.95
N LYS A 180 -12.15 -7.06 -15.82
CA LYS A 180 -13.22 -8.08 -15.75
C LYS A 180 -14.54 -7.59 -16.36
N MET A 181 -14.90 -6.33 -16.19
CA MET A 181 -16.12 -5.74 -16.78
C MET A 181 -16.07 -5.74 -18.32
N ASN A 182 -14.88 -5.54 -18.89
CA ASN A 182 -14.64 -5.53 -20.33
C ASN A 182 -14.46 -6.93 -20.93
N MET A 183 -14.41 -8.01 -20.13
CA MET A 183 -14.40 -9.37 -20.65
C MET A 183 -15.75 -9.75 -21.25
N SER A 184 -15.74 -10.38 -22.43
CA SER A 184 -16.93 -10.96 -23.04
C SER A 184 -17.43 -12.18 -22.24
N GLN A 185 -18.70 -12.54 -22.44
CA GLN A 185 -19.44 -13.58 -21.68
C GLN A 185 -19.76 -13.24 -20.20
N THR A 186 -19.33 -12.09 -19.68
CA THR A 186 -19.70 -11.62 -18.33
C THR A 186 -21.21 -11.37 -18.21
N GLY A 187 -21.92 -12.24 -17.49
CA GLY A 187 -23.39 -12.16 -17.37
C GLY A 187 -23.89 -10.93 -16.58
N TYR A 188 -25.05 -10.39 -16.96
CA TYR A 188 -25.62 -9.13 -16.44
C TYR A 188 -25.55 -8.95 -14.91
N LYS A 189 -25.88 -9.98 -14.12
CA LYS A 189 -25.79 -9.91 -12.64
C LYS A 189 -24.35 -9.65 -12.17
N LEU A 190 -23.37 -10.31 -12.77
CA LEU A 190 -21.95 -10.12 -12.45
C LEU A 190 -21.47 -8.72 -12.87
N GLN A 191 -21.94 -8.21 -14.01
CA GLN A 191 -21.69 -6.82 -14.42
C GLN A 191 -22.26 -5.81 -13.40
N CYS A 192 -23.47 -6.04 -12.87
CA CYS A 192 -24.03 -5.20 -11.79
C CYS A 192 -23.23 -5.30 -10.49
N HIS A 193 -22.72 -6.48 -10.12
CA HIS A 193 -21.85 -6.62 -8.95
C HIS A 193 -20.53 -5.87 -9.13
N ILE A 194 -19.89 -5.96 -10.31
CA ILE A 194 -18.66 -5.23 -10.62
C ILE A 194 -18.91 -3.71 -10.61
N ALA A 195 -20.01 -3.22 -11.21
CA ALA A 195 -20.35 -1.80 -11.19
C ALA A 195 -20.59 -1.26 -9.76
N ASN A 196 -21.18 -2.07 -8.88
CA ASN A 196 -21.34 -1.71 -7.46
C ASN A 196 -20.00 -1.72 -6.71
N ALA A 197 -19.12 -2.68 -6.98
CA ALA A 197 -17.78 -2.73 -6.39
C ALA A 197 -16.93 -1.53 -6.82
N LEU A 198 -16.90 -1.18 -8.11
CA LEU A 198 -16.25 0.04 -8.62
C LEU A 198 -16.78 1.32 -7.96
N CYS A 199 -18.08 1.38 -7.64
CA CYS A 199 -18.68 2.50 -6.91
C CYS A 199 -18.23 2.55 -5.44
N GLN A 200 -18.07 1.40 -4.79
CA GLN A 200 -17.55 1.30 -3.42
C GLN A 200 -16.05 1.60 -3.36
N HIS A 201 -15.25 1.06 -4.29
CA HIS A 201 -13.81 1.30 -4.38
C HIS A 201 -13.49 2.75 -4.73
N SER A 202 -14.24 3.41 -5.62
CA SER A 202 -14.04 4.85 -5.85
C SER A 202 -14.35 5.70 -4.61
N GLN A 203 -15.40 5.39 -3.85
CA GLN A 203 -15.66 6.05 -2.56
C GLN A 203 -14.55 5.79 -1.53
N ALA A 204 -14.00 4.57 -1.47
CA ALA A 204 -12.88 4.24 -0.61
C ALA A 204 -11.59 4.98 -1.00
N ILE A 205 -11.28 5.10 -2.30
CA ILE A 205 -10.14 5.88 -2.81
C ILE A 205 -10.30 7.36 -2.43
N TRP A 206 -11.51 7.93 -2.53
CA TRP A 206 -11.78 9.30 -2.06
C TRP A 206 -11.52 9.47 -0.55
N SER A 207 -11.96 8.53 0.29
CA SER A 207 -11.71 8.58 1.74
C SER A 207 -10.23 8.42 2.08
N THR A 208 -9.54 7.48 1.43
CA THR A 208 -8.11 7.22 1.64
C THR A 208 -7.25 8.39 1.15
N LEU A 209 -7.66 9.07 0.08
CA LEU A 209 -6.99 10.28 -0.44
C LEU A 209 -7.18 11.49 0.49
N ASP A 210 -8.36 11.67 1.08
CA ASP A 210 -8.60 12.73 2.09
C ASP A 210 -7.78 12.45 3.37
N GLN A 211 -7.71 11.19 3.78
CA GLN A 211 -6.91 10.70 4.91
C GLN A 211 -5.39 10.86 4.68
N TYR A 212 -4.91 10.53 3.48
CA TYR A 212 -3.53 10.75 3.03
C TYR A 212 -3.17 12.24 3.03
N ASN A 213 -3.99 13.09 2.40
CA ASN A 213 -3.74 14.52 2.32
C ASN A 213 -3.76 15.19 3.70
N SER A 214 -4.66 14.74 4.59
CA SER A 214 -4.76 15.24 5.96
C SER A 214 -3.51 14.97 6.79
N THR A 215 -2.98 13.74 6.76
CA THR A 215 -1.77 13.38 7.53
C THR A 215 -0.48 13.81 6.84
N THR A 216 -0.44 13.86 5.52
CA THR A 216 0.66 14.50 4.78
C THR A 216 0.92 15.92 5.31
N ALA A 217 -0.14 16.70 5.55
CA ALA A 217 -0.04 18.05 6.12
C ALA A 217 0.43 18.09 7.60
N GLU A 218 0.30 17.00 8.36
CA GLU A 218 0.83 16.89 9.73
C GLU A 218 2.31 16.46 9.78
N VAL A 219 2.80 15.76 8.74
CA VAL A 219 4.12 15.12 8.73
C VAL A 219 5.14 15.90 7.89
N LEU A 220 4.74 16.42 6.73
CA LEU A 220 5.62 17.11 5.77
C LEU A 220 4.93 18.38 5.23
N PRO A 221 5.12 19.55 5.88
CA PRO A 221 4.41 20.79 5.51
C PRO A 221 4.66 21.31 4.08
N ASP A 222 5.76 20.89 3.43
CA ASP A 222 6.10 21.26 2.05
C ASP A 222 5.65 20.20 1.01
N HIS A 223 5.03 19.09 1.43
CA HIS A 223 4.65 18.01 0.52
C HIS A 223 3.40 18.34 -0.30
N ARG A 224 3.28 17.74 -1.47
CA ARG A 224 2.25 18.10 -2.45
C ARG A 224 1.02 17.21 -2.30
N ASN A 225 -0.12 17.81 -1.93
CA ASN A 225 -1.41 17.14 -1.93
C ASN A 225 -1.69 16.47 -3.28
N LEU A 226 -2.14 15.22 -3.24
CA LEU A 226 -2.51 14.47 -4.43
C LEU A 226 -3.95 14.79 -4.85
N SER A 227 -4.13 15.08 -6.14
CA SER A 227 -5.45 15.20 -6.75
C SER A 227 -5.96 13.85 -7.28
N TRP A 228 -7.28 13.73 -7.43
CA TRP A 228 -7.91 12.53 -7.98
C TRP A 228 -7.40 12.20 -9.40
N ASP A 229 -7.24 13.21 -10.25
CA ASP A 229 -6.83 13.02 -11.64
C ASP A 229 -5.40 12.47 -11.73
N GLU A 230 -4.49 12.97 -10.90
CA GLU A 230 -3.12 12.45 -10.80
C GLU A 230 -3.09 11.00 -10.30
N VAL A 231 -3.92 10.67 -9.31
CA VAL A 231 -4.03 9.30 -8.80
C VAL A 231 -4.56 8.34 -9.87
N VAL A 232 -5.47 8.79 -10.74
CA VAL A 232 -5.93 8.01 -11.91
C VAL A 232 -4.84 7.91 -12.99
N GLU A 233 -3.98 8.92 -13.17
CA GLU A 233 -2.83 8.82 -14.06
C GLU A 233 -1.78 7.83 -13.53
N TYR A 234 -1.34 7.93 -12.27
CA TYR A 234 -0.39 6.97 -11.66
C TYR A 234 -0.93 5.53 -11.71
N ALA A 235 -2.22 5.34 -11.43
CA ALA A 235 -2.93 4.07 -11.59
C ALA A 235 -2.77 3.50 -13.00
N PHE A 236 -3.17 4.26 -14.02
CA PHE A 236 -3.18 3.81 -15.42
C PHE A 236 -1.79 3.37 -15.94
N LEU A 237 -0.73 3.88 -15.33
CA LEU A 237 0.66 3.66 -15.72
C LEU A 237 1.37 2.54 -14.96
N ALA A 238 0.78 2.07 -13.84
CA ALA A 238 1.48 1.31 -12.79
C ALA A 238 2.67 2.06 -12.15
N ASP A 239 2.67 3.40 -12.23
CA ASP A 239 3.73 4.26 -11.69
C ASP A 239 3.47 4.69 -10.23
N PHE A 240 2.72 3.88 -9.48
CA PHE A 240 2.37 4.16 -8.07
C PHE A 240 3.59 4.13 -7.14
N ASP A 241 4.63 3.39 -7.50
CA ASP A 241 5.95 3.42 -6.87
C ASP A 241 6.54 4.83 -6.75
N LEU A 242 6.15 5.78 -7.63
CA LEU A 242 6.61 7.17 -7.60
C LEU A 242 5.95 8.02 -6.51
N LEU A 243 4.80 7.58 -5.97
CA LEU A 243 4.13 8.21 -4.84
C LEU A 243 4.69 7.71 -3.51
N ARG A 244 5.06 6.42 -3.47
CA ARG A 244 5.66 5.71 -2.34
C ARG A 244 7.08 6.21 -2.09
N ASP A 245 7.19 7.36 -1.41
CA ASP A 245 8.41 7.95 -0.84
C ASP A 245 9.07 6.96 0.13
N ALA A 246 9.79 6.00 -0.44
CA ALA A 246 10.41 4.89 0.25
C ALA A 246 11.75 5.30 0.88
N ARG A 247 12.37 4.32 1.55
CA ARG A 247 13.72 4.41 2.14
C ARG A 247 14.82 4.81 1.12
N GLN A 248 14.51 4.79 -0.18
CA GLN A 248 15.29 5.37 -1.27
C GLN A 248 14.38 6.16 -2.21
N ASP A 249 14.74 7.41 -2.51
CA ASP A 249 14.06 8.22 -3.53
C ASP A 249 14.37 7.67 -4.92
N ILE A 250 13.44 6.88 -5.48
CA ILE A 250 13.58 6.30 -6.81
C ILE A 250 13.26 7.28 -7.95
N ARG A 251 12.73 8.49 -7.69
CA ARG A 251 12.35 9.44 -8.77
C ARG A 251 13.55 9.94 -9.61
N LYS A 252 14.76 9.62 -9.17
CA LYS A 252 16.05 9.87 -9.83
C LYS A 252 16.59 8.67 -10.62
N ARG A 253 15.95 7.49 -10.53
CA ARG A 253 16.31 6.28 -11.27
C ARG A 253 15.74 6.36 -12.69
N PRO A 254 16.52 6.03 -13.73
CA PRO A 254 16.03 6.15 -15.11
C PRO A 254 14.86 5.20 -15.42
N TRP A 255 14.77 4.04 -14.78
CA TRP A 255 13.63 3.12 -14.92
C TRP A 255 12.34 3.62 -14.28
N SER A 256 12.41 4.56 -13.33
CA SER A 256 11.24 5.22 -12.75
C SER A 256 10.64 6.30 -13.67
N ASN A 257 11.32 6.67 -14.77
CA ASN A 257 10.77 7.59 -15.74
C ASN A 257 9.72 6.86 -16.59
N GLN A 258 8.50 7.41 -16.61
CA GLN A 258 7.35 6.95 -17.38
C GLN A 258 7.67 6.67 -18.87
N ALA A 259 8.56 7.46 -19.50
CA ALA A 259 9.02 7.23 -20.87
C ALA A 259 9.88 5.95 -20.97
N CYS A 260 10.93 5.87 -20.15
CA CYS A 260 11.83 4.72 -20.02
C CYS A 260 11.07 3.41 -19.71
N ARG A 261 10.17 3.42 -18.72
CA ARG A 261 9.38 2.24 -18.31
C ARG A 261 8.46 1.75 -19.44
N LYS A 262 7.93 2.66 -20.29
CA LYS A 262 7.19 2.30 -21.52
C LYS A 262 8.09 1.65 -22.58
N LEU A 263 9.36 2.06 -22.71
CA LEU A 263 10.31 1.42 -23.63
C LEU A 263 10.75 0.04 -23.11
N MET A 264 10.99 -0.09 -21.81
CA MET A 264 11.29 -1.36 -21.14
C MET A 264 10.15 -2.38 -21.34
N HIS A 265 8.90 -1.98 -21.08
CA HIS A 265 7.72 -2.81 -21.36
C HIS A 265 7.54 -3.15 -22.85
N GLN A 266 7.93 -2.27 -23.78
CA GLN A 266 7.93 -2.58 -25.22
C GLN A 266 9.03 -3.56 -25.59
N HIS A 267 10.22 -3.47 -24.96
CA HIS A 267 11.32 -4.40 -25.18
C HIS A 267 10.96 -5.82 -24.75
N PHE A 268 10.55 -6.02 -23.50
CA PHE A 268 10.23 -7.36 -23.00
C PHE A 268 9.03 -7.99 -23.72
N LYS A 269 8.05 -7.20 -24.18
CA LYS A 269 6.97 -7.69 -25.06
C LYS A 269 7.49 -8.22 -26.41
N ILE A 270 8.52 -7.59 -26.98
CA ILE A 270 9.15 -8.08 -28.22
C ILE A 270 9.98 -9.34 -27.94
N VAL A 271 10.71 -9.40 -26.83
CA VAL A 271 11.44 -10.62 -26.40
C VAL A 271 10.48 -11.80 -26.26
N TRP A 272 9.40 -11.64 -25.46
CA TRP A 272 8.39 -12.69 -25.30
C TRP A 272 7.68 -13.05 -26.61
N ALA A 273 7.42 -12.10 -27.51
CA ALA A 273 6.85 -12.42 -28.83
C ALA A 273 7.78 -13.31 -29.69
N TYR A 274 9.10 -13.18 -29.56
CA TYR A 274 10.06 -14.11 -30.18
C TYR A 274 10.16 -15.45 -29.46
N GLU A 275 9.67 -15.58 -28.22
CA GLU A 275 9.64 -16.85 -27.48
C GLU A 275 8.32 -17.60 -27.71
N GLU A 276 7.20 -16.89 -27.66
CA GLU A 276 5.86 -17.36 -28.06
C GLU A 276 5.90 -18.02 -29.44
N ILE A 277 6.54 -17.40 -30.44
CA ILE A 277 6.68 -18.02 -31.77
C ILE A 277 7.43 -19.35 -31.72
N LYS A 278 8.48 -19.50 -30.90
CA LYS A 278 9.21 -20.77 -30.75
C LYS A 278 8.34 -21.84 -30.06
N TRP A 279 7.42 -21.44 -29.18
CA TRP A 279 6.51 -22.34 -28.48
C TRP A 279 5.38 -22.78 -29.42
N LEU A 280 4.75 -21.85 -30.14
CA LEU A 280 3.74 -22.15 -31.18
C LEU A 280 4.35 -23.01 -32.30
N ASP A 281 5.59 -22.75 -32.73
CA ASP A 281 6.32 -23.60 -33.68
C ASP A 281 6.53 -25.04 -33.16
N ILE A 282 6.40 -25.31 -31.85
CA ILE A 282 6.39 -26.66 -31.28
C ILE A 282 4.95 -27.22 -31.22
N GLU A 283 3.96 -26.43 -30.79
CA GLU A 283 2.54 -26.85 -30.69
C GLU A 283 1.89 -27.15 -32.05
N ILE A 284 2.43 -26.63 -33.15
CA ILE A 284 1.96 -26.84 -34.53
C ILE A 284 2.38 -28.23 -35.10
N LYS A 285 3.22 -29.01 -34.39
CA LYS A 285 3.82 -30.27 -34.89
C LYS A 285 3.09 -31.56 -34.46
#